data_AF-A0A222FMA9-F1
#
_entry.id   AF-A0A222FMA9-F1
#
_cell.length_a   1.000
_cell.length_b   1.000
_cell.length_c   1.000
_cell.angle_alpha   90.00
_cell.angle_beta   90.00
_cell.angle_gamma   90.00
#
_symmetry.space_group_name_H-M   'P 1'
#
loop_
_entity.id
_entity.type
_entity.pdbx_description
1 polymer ?
#
loop_
_entity_poly.entity_id
_entity_poly.type
_entity_poly.pdbx_seq_one_letter_code
_entity_poly.pdbx_strand_id
1 'polypeptide(L)'
;MRYTSHKPFAGCLNQSPLRYGDVERDGDNELVLYLNGELLIFSPKYERVVFSTFLQADDWFVDPTWREPVAPSVLDGKVYQHQSEYMLYNGISTPAYRYYSKVFVEDFDADDNPDVVVWSKTYVSNEAGKESGFHPVKNELKHYERDLTTQKRLENGVTGEYLPQITMDVVIEGWLRENELTWQQGFPSRSECPGEEGKLIPEMHDPLLNDPDVLR
;
A
#
# COMPACT_ATOMS: atom_id res chain seq x y z
N MET A 1 1.20 -21.65 17.06
CA MET A 1 0.99 -20.19 17.27
C MET A 1 -0.11 -19.77 16.33
N ARG A 2 -1.23 -19.28 16.85
CA ARG A 2 -2.27 -18.63 16.04
C ARG A 2 -1.85 -17.18 15.87
N TYR A 3 -1.52 -16.79 14.64
CA TYR A 3 -1.52 -15.37 14.27
C TYR A 3 -2.94 -14.86 14.50
N THR A 4 -3.12 -13.95 15.44
CA THR A 4 -4.35 -13.19 15.58
C THR A 4 -4.07 -11.75 15.18
N SER A 5 -3.91 -11.54 13.87
CA SER A 5 -4.20 -10.24 13.28
C SER A 5 -5.63 -9.88 13.69
N HIS A 6 -5.77 -8.93 14.61
CA HIS A 6 -7.07 -8.48 15.12
C HIS A 6 -7.62 -7.29 14.35
N LYS A 7 -7.03 -6.96 13.20
CA LYS A 7 -7.75 -6.17 12.19
C LYS A 7 -8.49 -7.11 11.25
N PRO A 8 -9.77 -6.83 10.92
CA PRO A 8 -10.28 -7.29 9.64
C PRO A 8 -9.25 -6.81 8.61
N PHE A 9 -8.60 -7.74 7.94
CA PHE A 9 -7.57 -7.38 7.01
C PHE A 9 -8.20 -6.64 5.83
N ALA A 10 -7.93 -5.35 5.62
CA ALA A 10 -8.41 -4.52 4.50
C ALA A 10 -9.76 -4.99 3.88
N GLY A 11 -10.78 -5.19 4.72
CA GLY A 11 -12.04 -5.84 4.35
C GLY A 11 -11.90 -7.13 3.52
N CYS A 12 -12.45 -7.12 2.32
CA CYS A 12 -12.45 -8.28 1.43
C CYS A 12 -11.20 -8.35 0.53
N LEU A 13 -10.27 -7.37 0.60
CA LEU A 13 -9.01 -7.44 -0.15
C LEU A 13 -8.29 -8.75 0.15
N ASN A 14 -8.43 -9.26 1.36
CA ASN A 14 -7.89 -10.55 1.79
C ASN A 14 -8.50 -11.79 1.13
N GLN A 15 -9.57 -11.65 0.35
CA GLN A 15 -10.11 -12.73 -0.46
C GLN A 15 -9.29 -12.81 -1.74
N SER A 16 -8.55 -13.91 -1.91
CA SER A 16 -7.77 -14.17 -3.11
C SER A 16 -8.50 -15.17 -4.02
N PRO A 17 -8.65 -14.88 -5.32
CA PRO A 17 -8.22 -13.66 -5.99
C PRO A 17 -9.12 -12.47 -5.69
N LEU A 18 -8.53 -11.28 -5.65
CA LEU A 18 -9.24 -10.03 -5.39
C LEU A 18 -10.03 -9.58 -6.61
N ARG A 19 -9.40 -9.61 -7.78
CA ARG A 19 -10.02 -9.25 -9.06
C ARG A 19 -9.45 -10.13 -10.16
N TYR A 20 -10.30 -10.41 -11.14
CA TYR A 20 -9.90 -10.97 -12.42
C TYR A 20 -10.49 -10.10 -13.54
N GLY A 21 -9.63 -9.57 -14.40
CA GLY A 21 -10.03 -8.70 -15.50
C GLY A 21 -8.89 -7.84 -15.98
N ASP A 22 -9.14 -7.08 -17.05
CA ASP A 22 -8.20 -6.10 -17.60
C ASP A 22 -7.97 -4.96 -16.60
N VAL A 23 -6.88 -5.04 -15.85
CA VAL A 23 -6.52 -4.07 -14.80
C VAL A 23 -5.54 -3.05 -15.36
N GLU A 24 -4.71 -3.48 -16.30
CA GLU A 24 -3.67 -2.68 -16.94
C GLU A 24 -4.17 -1.96 -18.19
N ARG A 25 -5.43 -2.19 -18.59
CA ARG A 25 -6.13 -1.61 -19.75
C ARG A 25 -5.46 -1.95 -21.09
N ASP A 26 -4.90 -3.15 -21.20
CA ASP A 26 -4.20 -3.60 -22.40
C ASP A 26 -4.99 -4.61 -23.25
N GLY A 27 -6.22 -4.91 -22.83
CA GLY A 27 -7.13 -5.84 -23.49
C GLY A 27 -6.94 -7.30 -23.08
N ASP A 28 -5.95 -7.64 -22.26
CA ASP A 28 -5.80 -8.95 -21.64
C ASP A 28 -6.34 -8.93 -20.19
N ASN A 29 -6.61 -10.10 -19.61
CA ASN A 29 -7.14 -10.17 -18.24
C ASN A 29 -6.03 -10.59 -17.28
N GLU A 30 -5.87 -9.84 -16.20
CA GLU A 30 -4.94 -10.13 -15.12
C GLU A 30 -5.66 -10.73 -13.91
N LEU A 31 -4.89 -11.46 -13.10
CA LEU A 31 -5.29 -11.92 -11.79
C LEU A 31 -4.64 -11.04 -10.72
N VAL A 32 -5.47 -10.30 -9.99
CA VAL A 32 -5.01 -9.47 -8.86
C VAL A 32 -5.15 -10.28 -7.57
N LEU A 33 -4.05 -10.41 -6.84
CA LEU A 33 -3.99 -11.10 -5.56
C LEU A 33 -3.55 -10.14 -4.47
N TYR A 34 -4.01 -10.40 -3.25
CA TYR A 34 -3.57 -9.69 -2.08
C TYR A 34 -3.14 -10.66 -0.99
N LEU A 35 -1.84 -10.73 -0.75
CA LEU A 35 -1.22 -11.73 0.12
C LEU A 35 -0.34 -11.02 1.15
N ASN A 36 -0.64 -11.17 2.44
CA ASN A 36 0.18 -10.66 3.54
C ASN A 36 0.56 -9.17 3.44
N GLY A 37 -0.36 -8.31 2.97
CA GLY A 37 -0.08 -6.88 2.82
C GLY A 37 0.42 -6.48 1.43
N GLU A 38 0.77 -7.44 0.58
CA GLU A 38 1.28 -7.23 -0.78
C GLU A 38 0.19 -7.42 -1.84
N LEU A 39 0.11 -6.48 -2.77
CA LEU A 39 -0.62 -6.61 -4.03
C LEU A 39 0.28 -7.29 -5.05
N LEU A 40 -0.24 -8.32 -5.71
CA LEU A 40 0.39 -8.97 -6.85
C LEU A 40 -0.54 -8.88 -8.05
N ILE A 41 0.01 -8.55 -9.22
CA ILE A 41 -0.69 -8.65 -10.51
C ILE A 41 -0.01 -9.76 -11.29
N PHE A 42 -0.74 -10.85 -11.53
CA PHE A 42 -0.29 -11.98 -12.34
C PHE A 42 -0.95 -11.91 -13.72
N SER A 43 -0.14 -11.92 -14.77
CA SER A 43 -0.61 -11.97 -16.15
C SER A 43 -0.58 -13.41 -16.66
N PRO A 44 -1.73 -14.02 -16.99
CA PRO A 44 -1.78 -15.32 -17.66
C PRO A 44 -1.09 -15.32 -19.02
N LYS A 45 -1.10 -14.20 -19.74
CA LYS A 45 -0.43 -14.06 -21.05
C LYS A 45 1.08 -14.22 -20.97
N TYR A 46 1.69 -13.71 -19.90
CA TYR A 46 3.13 -13.80 -19.67
C TYR A 46 3.52 -14.91 -18.68
N GLU A 47 2.52 -15.63 -18.15
CA GLU A 47 2.63 -16.70 -17.15
C GLU A 47 3.46 -16.31 -15.91
N ARG A 48 3.35 -15.05 -15.46
CA ARG A 48 4.15 -14.52 -14.35
C ARG A 48 3.49 -13.37 -13.60
N VAL A 49 4.07 -13.03 -12.45
CA VAL A 49 3.80 -11.76 -11.77
C VAL A 49 4.45 -10.64 -12.56
N VAL A 50 3.65 -9.68 -13.01
CA VAL A 50 4.09 -8.53 -13.82
C VAL A 50 4.25 -7.27 -12.97
N PHE A 51 3.60 -7.21 -11.81
CA PHE A 51 3.77 -6.11 -10.86
C PHE A 51 3.53 -6.58 -9.43
N SER A 52 4.27 -6.04 -8.47
CA SER A 52 3.96 -6.17 -7.05
C SER A 52 4.32 -4.94 -6.23
N THR A 53 3.55 -4.71 -5.17
CA THR A 53 3.84 -3.66 -4.19
C THR A 53 3.18 -3.96 -2.85
N PHE A 54 3.78 -3.50 -1.75
CA PHE A 54 3.10 -3.52 -0.45
C PHE A 54 2.02 -2.43 -0.43
N LEU A 55 0.78 -2.80 -0.09
CA LEU A 55 -0.32 -1.84 0.11
C LEU A 55 -0.47 -1.41 1.56
N GLN A 56 -0.15 -2.29 2.51
CA GLN A 56 -0.19 -1.92 3.92
C GLN A 56 0.82 -2.70 4.75
N ALA A 57 1.34 -2.04 5.78
CA ALA A 57 1.96 -2.70 6.92
C ALA A 57 1.47 -2.01 8.20
N ASP A 58 1.04 -2.81 9.16
CA ASP A 58 0.50 -2.35 10.44
C ASP A 58 1.30 -3.01 11.56
N ASP A 59 2.35 -2.33 11.99
CA ASP A 59 3.30 -2.86 12.97
C ASP A 59 3.07 -2.19 14.32
N TRP A 60 1.92 -2.49 14.93
CA TRP A 60 1.62 -2.08 16.29
C TRP A 60 1.14 -3.28 17.10
N PHE A 61 1.70 -3.42 18.29
CA PHE A 61 1.38 -4.53 19.17
C PHE A 61 -0.01 -4.38 19.76
N VAL A 62 -0.85 -5.40 19.56
CA VAL A 62 -2.16 -5.54 20.20
C VAL A 62 -2.16 -6.84 21.01
N ASP A 63 -2.13 -6.73 22.34
CA ASP A 63 -2.20 -7.92 23.20
C ASP A 63 -3.64 -8.48 23.20
N PRO A 64 -3.86 -9.73 22.73
CA PRO A 64 -5.19 -10.31 22.66
C PRO A 64 -5.77 -10.74 24.02
N THR A 65 -5.03 -10.62 25.13
CA THR A 65 -5.41 -11.20 26.44
C THR A 65 -5.45 -10.24 27.63
N TRP A 66 -4.96 -8.99 27.54
CA TRP A 66 -4.67 -8.23 28.76
C TRP A 66 -5.70 -7.16 29.17
N ARG A 67 -5.93 -7.17 30.49
CA ARG A 67 -6.67 -6.20 31.32
C ARG A 67 -5.78 -5.02 31.78
N GLU A 68 -4.52 -4.98 31.36
CA GLU A 68 -3.51 -3.94 31.66
C GLU A 68 -3.15 -3.21 30.36
N PRO A 69 -2.82 -1.90 30.40
CA PRO A 69 -2.47 -1.13 29.21
C PRO A 69 -1.17 -1.65 28.58
N VAL A 70 -1.16 -1.75 27.25
CA VAL A 70 0.04 -2.05 26.44
C VAL A 70 1.18 -1.14 26.88
N ALA A 71 2.34 -1.72 27.20
CA ALA A 71 3.49 -0.96 27.65
C ALA A 71 3.89 0.06 26.55
N PRO A 72 4.05 1.35 26.89
CA PRO A 72 4.45 2.33 25.90
C PRO A 72 5.89 2.06 25.44
N SER A 73 6.18 2.24 24.15
CA SER A 73 7.58 2.16 23.70
C SER A 73 8.34 3.36 24.24
N VAL A 74 9.53 3.11 24.79
CA VAL A 74 10.47 4.16 25.19
C VAL A 74 11.62 4.18 24.19
N LEU A 75 11.82 5.31 23.52
CA LEU A 75 12.94 5.54 22.62
C LEU A 75 13.49 6.95 22.85
N ASP A 76 14.80 7.06 23.10
CA ASP A 76 15.50 8.32 23.35
C ASP A 76 14.84 9.22 24.42
N GLY A 77 14.35 8.60 25.50
CA GLY A 77 13.69 9.31 26.61
C GLY A 77 12.26 9.76 26.33
N LYS A 78 11.71 9.45 25.15
CA LYS A 78 10.31 9.70 24.79
C LYS A 78 9.47 8.45 24.97
N VAL A 79 8.24 8.65 25.41
CA VAL A 79 7.24 7.61 25.62
C VAL A 79 6.23 7.72 24.48
N TYR A 80 5.98 6.64 23.74
CA TYR A 80 5.03 6.61 22.62
C TYR A 80 3.78 5.79 22.95
N GLN A 81 2.66 6.14 22.30
CA GLN A 81 1.34 5.54 22.53
C GLN A 81 1.29 4.05 22.14
N HIS A 82 2.01 3.67 21.08
CA HIS A 82 2.01 2.33 20.53
C HIS A 82 3.44 1.85 20.25
N GLN A 83 3.68 0.56 20.46
CA GLN A 83 4.96 -0.10 20.25
C GLN A 83 4.91 -1.01 19.03
N SER A 84 6.01 -1.10 18.28
CA SER A 84 6.17 -2.08 17.20
C SER A 84 6.05 -3.50 17.72
N GLU A 85 5.19 -4.31 17.10
CA GLU A 85 5.05 -5.73 17.40
C GLU A 85 6.30 -6.50 16.94
N TYR A 86 6.71 -6.25 15.69
CA TYR A 86 7.83 -6.94 15.06
C TYR A 86 9.14 -6.70 15.82
N MET A 87 9.42 -5.45 16.21
CA MET A 87 10.64 -5.12 16.94
C MET A 87 10.58 -5.60 18.39
N LEU A 88 9.41 -5.59 19.02
CA LEU A 88 9.22 -6.12 20.37
C LEU A 88 9.54 -7.62 20.44
N TYR A 89 9.13 -8.43 19.45
CA TYR A 89 9.52 -9.85 19.38
C TYR A 89 11.04 -10.05 19.31
N ASN A 90 11.77 -9.06 18.80
CA ASN A 90 13.23 -9.05 18.74
C ASN A 90 13.88 -8.37 19.97
N GLY A 91 13.10 -8.02 20.99
CA GLY A 91 13.58 -7.38 22.22
C GLY A 91 13.94 -5.90 22.06
N ILE A 92 13.51 -5.25 20.98
CA ILE A 92 13.82 -3.86 20.67
C ILE A 92 12.58 -2.99 20.88
N SER A 93 12.71 -1.94 21.69
CA SER A 93 11.65 -0.95 21.92
C SER A 93 11.73 0.16 20.86
N THR A 94 10.77 0.17 19.94
CA THR A 94 10.58 1.25 18.97
C THR A 94 9.10 1.64 18.90
N PRO A 95 8.78 2.90 18.55
CA PRO A 95 7.41 3.27 18.27
C PRO A 95 6.85 2.41 17.14
N ALA A 96 5.56 2.12 17.23
CA ALA A 96 4.83 1.47 16.15
C ALA A 96 4.85 2.34 14.89
N TYR A 97 4.81 1.70 13.72
CA TYR A 97 4.60 2.39 12.46
C TYR A 97 3.44 1.79 11.68
N ARG A 98 2.88 2.61 10.81
CA ARG A 98 1.90 2.18 9.82
C ARG A 98 2.34 2.66 8.45
N TYR A 99 2.08 1.86 7.45
CA TYR A 99 2.41 2.13 6.06
C TYR A 99 1.19 1.84 5.22
N TYR A 100 0.89 2.74 4.29
CA TYR A 100 -0.16 2.57 3.29
C TYR A 100 0.36 2.98 1.93
N SER A 101 -0.09 2.31 0.88
CA SER A 101 0.13 2.76 -0.48
C SER A 101 -1.15 2.72 -1.31
N LYS A 102 -1.15 3.56 -2.34
CA LYS A 102 -2.18 3.72 -3.35
C LYS A 102 -1.53 3.51 -4.71
N VAL A 103 -2.20 2.77 -5.56
CA VAL A 103 -1.77 2.44 -6.92
C VAL A 103 -2.66 3.20 -7.90
N PHE A 104 -2.03 3.83 -8.88
CA PHE A 104 -2.66 4.48 -10.02
C PHE A 104 -2.09 3.87 -11.28
N VAL A 105 -2.96 3.55 -12.24
CA VAL A 105 -2.59 2.96 -13.53
C VAL A 105 -3.20 3.79 -14.63
N GLU A 106 -2.37 4.51 -15.37
CA GLU A 106 -2.72 5.36 -16.50
C GLU A 106 -1.50 5.46 -17.43
N ASP A 107 -1.68 5.93 -18.66
CA ASP A 107 -0.57 6.35 -19.53
C ASP A 107 -0.19 7.78 -19.13
N PHE A 108 0.78 7.92 -18.21
CA PHE A 108 1.09 9.21 -17.58
C PHE A 108 2.00 10.06 -18.45
N ASP A 109 2.87 9.45 -19.25
CA ASP A 109 3.82 10.16 -20.11
C ASP A 109 3.43 10.21 -21.60
N ALA A 110 2.26 9.66 -21.94
CA ALA A 110 1.64 9.69 -23.27
C ALA A 110 2.45 8.94 -24.33
N ASP A 111 3.03 7.79 -23.96
CA ASP A 111 3.82 6.93 -24.83
C ASP A 111 3.06 5.68 -25.34
N ASP A 112 1.75 5.62 -25.07
CA ASP A 112 0.83 4.51 -25.33
C ASP A 112 1.12 3.23 -24.50
N ASN A 113 2.03 3.28 -23.51
CA ASN A 113 2.26 2.21 -22.54
C ASN A 113 1.71 2.64 -21.17
N PRO A 114 0.79 1.87 -20.56
CA PRO A 114 0.32 2.18 -19.23
C PRO A 114 1.45 2.15 -18.21
N ASP A 115 1.51 3.16 -17.37
CA ASP A 115 2.40 3.30 -16.22
C ASP A 115 1.70 2.89 -14.92
N VAL A 116 2.50 2.58 -13.91
CA VAL A 116 2.04 2.41 -12.53
C VAL A 116 2.73 3.44 -11.64
N VAL A 117 1.93 4.26 -10.98
CA VAL A 117 2.38 5.13 -9.88
C VAL A 117 1.95 4.54 -8.55
N VAL A 118 2.92 4.30 -7.68
CA VAL A 118 2.69 3.94 -6.27
C VAL A 118 2.92 5.18 -5.41
N TRP A 119 1.85 5.69 -4.82
CA TRP A 119 1.90 6.74 -3.82
C TRP A 119 1.79 6.12 -2.44
N SER A 120 2.82 6.27 -1.60
CA SER A 120 2.86 5.66 -0.27
C SER A 120 3.16 6.65 0.84
N LYS A 121 2.61 6.36 2.02
CA LYS A 121 2.75 7.19 3.22
C LYS A 121 3.08 6.32 4.42
N THR A 122 4.05 6.78 5.21
CA THR A 122 4.47 6.13 6.45
C THR A 122 4.15 7.03 7.63
N TYR A 123 3.66 6.42 8.70
CA TYR A 123 3.23 7.06 9.92
C TYR A 123 3.91 6.43 11.12
N VAL A 124 4.20 7.22 12.15
CA VAL A 124 4.79 6.74 13.41
C VAL A 124 3.87 7.12 14.56
N SER A 125 3.79 6.25 15.57
CA SER A 125 3.01 6.51 16.78
C SER A 125 3.35 7.88 17.35
N ASN A 126 2.33 8.60 17.81
CA ASN A 126 2.53 9.82 18.58
C ASN A 126 3.11 9.52 19.96
N GLU A 127 3.74 10.53 20.57
CA GLU A 127 4.17 10.47 21.97
C GLU A 127 2.93 10.42 22.89
N ALA A 128 3.05 9.73 24.03
CA ALA A 128 2.01 9.66 25.05
C ALA A 128 1.71 11.06 25.60
N GLY A 129 0.43 11.39 25.73
CA GLY A 129 -0.03 12.72 26.17
C GLY A 129 -0.06 13.78 25.06
N LYS A 130 0.28 13.44 23.81
CA LYS A 130 0.02 14.29 22.62
C LYS A 130 -1.28 13.88 21.93
N GLU A 131 -1.50 14.36 20.71
CA GLU A 131 -2.60 13.93 19.84
C GLU A 131 -2.62 12.40 19.71
N SER A 132 -3.83 11.80 19.73
CA SER A 132 -3.97 10.36 19.62
C SER A 132 -3.52 9.85 18.25
N GLY A 133 -3.05 8.60 18.17
CA GLY A 133 -2.78 7.92 16.91
C GLY A 133 -1.37 8.13 16.39
N PHE A 134 -1.25 8.39 15.09
CA PHE A 134 -0.01 8.40 14.34
C PHE A 134 0.11 9.67 13.50
N HIS A 135 1.34 10.20 13.38
CA HIS A 135 1.65 11.34 12.51
C HIS A 135 2.43 10.89 11.27
N PRO A 136 2.25 11.54 10.11
CA PRO A 136 2.99 11.22 8.90
C PRO A 136 4.47 11.59 9.07
N VAL A 137 5.35 10.69 8.64
CA VAL A 137 6.81 10.90 8.65
C VAL A 137 7.43 10.75 7.27
N LYS A 138 6.72 10.14 6.32
CA LYS A 138 7.21 9.92 4.96
C LYS A 138 6.06 9.95 3.97
N ASN A 139 6.34 10.55 2.81
CA ASN A 139 5.49 10.55 1.64
C ASN A 139 6.38 10.21 0.43
N GLU A 140 6.07 9.15 -0.31
CA GLU A 140 6.90 8.66 -1.41
C GLU A 140 6.06 8.40 -2.65
N LEU A 141 6.61 8.75 -3.80
CA LEU A 141 6.10 8.43 -5.11
C LEU A 141 7.09 7.50 -5.80
N LYS A 142 6.59 6.43 -6.41
CA LYS A 142 7.38 5.53 -7.25
C LYS A 142 6.69 5.37 -8.58
N HIS A 143 7.49 5.40 -9.64
CA HIS A 143 7.04 5.21 -11.00
C HIS A 143 7.55 3.87 -11.53
N TYR A 144 6.68 3.13 -12.21
CA TYR A 144 6.99 1.93 -12.93
C TYR A 144 6.35 1.98 -14.30
N GLU A 145 7.02 1.43 -15.29
CA GLU A 145 6.57 1.46 -16.69
C GLU A 145 6.71 0.08 -17.30
N ARG A 146 5.79 -0.27 -18.20
CA ARG A 146 5.79 -1.53 -18.93
C ARG A 146 6.23 -1.32 -20.39
N ASP A 147 7.50 -0.98 -20.59
CA ASP A 147 8.07 -0.85 -21.93
C ASP A 147 8.37 -2.21 -22.56
N LEU A 148 7.39 -2.75 -23.31
CA LEU A 148 7.53 -4.00 -24.04
C LEU A 148 8.60 -3.92 -25.15
N THR A 149 8.91 -2.73 -25.66
CA THR A 149 9.91 -2.52 -26.70
C THR A 149 11.32 -2.64 -26.14
N THR A 150 11.58 -2.05 -24.98
CA THR A 150 12.85 -2.22 -24.26
C THR A 150 13.02 -3.66 -23.83
N GLN A 151 11.99 -4.32 -23.30
CA GLN A 151 12.07 -5.74 -22.92
C GLN A 151 12.42 -6.66 -24.10
N LYS A 152 11.89 -6.41 -25.31
CA LYS A 152 12.29 -7.17 -26.53
C LYS A 152 13.79 -7.11 -26.83
N ARG A 153 14.48 -6.05 -26.38
CA ARG A 153 15.92 -5.87 -26.58
C ARG A 153 16.77 -6.51 -25.49
N LEU A 154 16.17 -6.90 -24.36
CA LEU A 154 16.83 -7.61 -23.28
C LEU A 154 16.96 -9.11 -23.60
N GLU A 155 17.97 -9.77 -23.03
CA GLU A 155 18.24 -11.20 -23.26
C GLU A 155 17.13 -12.12 -22.76
N ASN A 156 16.32 -11.67 -21.78
CA ASN A 156 15.22 -12.42 -21.18
C ASN A 156 13.89 -12.31 -21.96
N GLY A 157 13.85 -11.52 -23.04
CA GLY A 157 12.67 -11.33 -23.88
C GLY A 157 11.56 -10.51 -23.21
N VAL A 158 10.35 -10.58 -23.78
CA VAL A 158 9.19 -9.86 -23.25
C VAL A 158 8.66 -10.55 -22.00
N THR A 159 8.71 -9.85 -20.88
CA THR A 159 8.22 -10.34 -19.59
C THR A 159 6.85 -9.77 -19.25
N GLY A 160 6.50 -8.61 -19.80
CA GLY A 160 5.32 -7.86 -19.40
C GLY A 160 5.48 -7.19 -18.03
N GLU A 161 6.66 -7.23 -17.42
CA GLU A 161 6.88 -6.68 -16.08
C GLU A 161 6.89 -5.15 -16.09
N TYR A 162 6.32 -4.55 -15.06
CA TYR A 162 6.45 -3.13 -14.73
C TYR A 162 7.78 -2.89 -14.05
N LEU A 163 8.68 -2.18 -14.73
CA LEU A 163 10.04 -1.94 -14.24
C LEU A 163 10.13 -0.56 -13.59
N PRO A 164 10.83 -0.43 -12.45
CA PRO A 164 10.96 0.84 -11.76
C PRO A 164 11.72 1.84 -12.64
N GLN A 165 11.19 3.05 -12.72
CA GLN A 165 11.77 4.15 -13.48
C GLN A 165 12.44 5.17 -12.58
N ILE A 166 13.45 5.86 -13.13
CA ILE A 166 14.07 7.01 -12.47
C ILE A 166 13.32 8.26 -12.92
N THR A 167 12.21 8.55 -12.23
CA THR A 167 11.38 9.73 -12.46
C THR A 167 11.43 10.63 -11.24
N MET A 168 11.60 11.94 -11.44
CA MET A 168 11.63 12.89 -10.33
C MET A 168 10.23 13.06 -9.73
N ASP A 169 10.13 13.17 -8.41
CA ASP A 169 8.85 13.35 -7.70
C ASP A 169 8.00 14.50 -8.28
N VAL A 170 8.62 15.64 -8.63
CA VAL A 170 7.91 16.79 -9.22
C VAL A 170 7.22 16.47 -10.55
N VAL A 171 7.72 15.50 -11.30
CA VAL A 171 7.11 15.02 -12.55
C VAL A 171 5.90 14.15 -12.21
N ILE A 172 6.06 13.20 -11.28
CA ILE A 172 4.96 12.32 -10.84
C ILE A 172 3.83 13.15 -10.20
N GLU A 173 4.16 14.14 -9.37
CA GLU A 173 3.19 15.10 -8.81
C GLU A 173 2.48 15.91 -9.91
N GLY A 174 3.19 16.23 -10.99
CA GLY A 174 2.64 16.84 -12.20
C GLY A 174 1.56 15.96 -12.81
N TRP A 175 1.88 14.69 -13.07
CA TRP A 175 0.97 13.69 -13.62
C TRP A 175 -0.29 13.50 -12.76
N LEU A 176 -0.12 13.35 -11.44
CA LEU A 176 -1.24 13.21 -10.52
C LEU A 176 -2.17 14.43 -10.57
N ARG A 177 -1.61 15.65 -10.64
CA ARG A 177 -2.39 16.89 -10.74
C ARG A 177 -3.11 17.02 -12.08
N GLU A 178 -2.43 16.72 -13.18
CA GLU A 178 -2.99 16.83 -14.54
C GLU A 178 -4.15 15.85 -14.76
N ASN A 179 -4.10 14.68 -14.13
CA ASN A 179 -5.16 13.68 -14.15
C ASN A 179 -6.21 13.87 -13.02
N GLU A 180 -6.12 14.95 -12.24
CA GLU A 180 -7.00 15.22 -11.09
C GLU A 180 -7.07 14.04 -10.10
N LEU A 181 -5.94 13.34 -9.91
CA LEU A 181 -5.80 12.18 -9.03
C LEU A 181 -5.42 12.61 -7.62
N THR A 182 -6.22 12.17 -6.66
CA THR A 182 -6.00 12.35 -5.23
C THR A 182 -5.73 11.00 -4.56
N TRP A 183 -5.18 11.03 -3.35
CA TRP A 183 -4.96 9.83 -2.53
C TRP A 183 -6.19 8.92 -2.44
N GLN A 184 -7.38 9.51 -2.38
CA GLN A 184 -8.65 8.78 -2.23
C GLN A 184 -9.18 8.15 -3.52
N GLN A 185 -8.62 8.50 -4.67
CA GLN A 185 -8.93 7.88 -5.95
C GLN A 185 -8.02 6.68 -6.23
N GLY A 186 -6.87 6.59 -5.58
CA GLY A 186 -5.95 5.48 -5.79
C GLY A 186 -6.47 4.17 -5.21
N PHE A 187 -6.06 3.06 -5.80
CA PHE A 187 -6.44 1.74 -5.33
C PHE A 187 -5.46 1.24 -4.23
N PRO A 188 -5.93 0.58 -3.16
CA PRO A 188 -7.32 0.33 -2.83
C PRO A 188 -7.91 1.50 -2.03
N SER A 189 -9.12 1.93 -2.39
CA SER A 189 -9.94 2.85 -1.56
C SER A 189 -11.36 2.32 -1.35
N ARG A 190 -11.86 1.56 -2.33
CA ARG A 190 -13.18 0.93 -2.31
C ARG A 190 -13.06 -0.56 -2.56
N SER A 191 -13.96 -1.32 -1.95
CA SER A 191 -14.08 -2.76 -2.17
C SER A 191 -14.57 -3.06 -3.58
N GLU A 192 -13.99 -4.09 -4.20
CA GLU A 192 -14.44 -4.66 -5.48
C GLU A 192 -15.14 -6.01 -5.29
N CYS A 193 -15.40 -6.42 -4.05
CA CYS A 193 -15.87 -7.77 -3.76
C CYS A 193 -17.38 -7.91 -3.89
N PRO A 194 -17.86 -9.09 -4.34
CA PRO A 194 -19.28 -9.40 -4.44
C PRO A 194 -20.08 -9.06 -3.17
N GLY A 195 -21.02 -8.11 -3.29
CA GLY A 195 -21.91 -7.65 -2.21
C GLY A 195 -21.39 -6.47 -1.37
N GLU A 196 -20.14 -6.07 -1.54
CA GLU A 196 -19.52 -4.94 -0.85
C GLU A 196 -18.96 -3.89 -1.82
N GLU A 197 -19.28 -4.00 -3.12
CA GLU A 197 -18.72 -3.18 -4.18
C GLU A 197 -18.93 -1.68 -3.92
N GLY A 198 -17.87 -0.90 -4.10
CA GLY A 198 -17.89 0.55 -3.94
C GLY A 198 -17.91 1.02 -2.49
N LYS A 199 -18.06 0.15 -1.49
CA LYS A 199 -17.94 0.56 -0.08
C LYS A 199 -16.49 0.89 0.26
N LEU A 200 -16.30 1.89 1.12
CA LEU A 200 -14.96 2.30 1.58
C LEU A 200 -14.29 1.14 2.32
N ILE A 201 -12.98 1.00 2.14
CA ILE A 201 -12.15 0.05 2.87
C ILE A 201 -11.67 0.75 4.14
N PRO A 202 -12.25 0.47 5.33
CA PRO A 202 -12.00 1.28 6.52
C PRO A 202 -10.52 1.37 6.92
N GLU A 203 -9.75 0.32 6.64
CA GLU A 203 -8.33 0.24 6.94
C GLU A 203 -7.49 1.25 6.13
N MET A 204 -8.01 1.70 4.99
CA MET A 204 -7.42 2.75 4.15
C MET A 204 -7.89 4.17 4.51
N HIS A 205 -8.84 4.28 5.46
CA HIS A 205 -9.46 5.51 5.96
C HIS A 205 -9.46 5.52 7.49
N ASP A 206 -8.28 5.34 8.08
CA ASP A 206 -8.18 5.18 9.52
C ASP A 206 -8.07 6.55 10.22
N PRO A 207 -9.02 6.91 11.12
CA PRO A 207 -9.03 8.20 11.80
C PRO A 207 -7.87 8.41 12.78
N LEU A 208 -7.12 7.36 13.12
CA LEU A 208 -5.89 7.45 13.90
C LEU A 208 -4.68 7.87 13.05
N LEU A 209 -4.84 7.97 11.73
CA LEU A 209 -3.84 8.56 10.84
C LEU A 209 -4.15 10.06 10.75
N ASN A 210 -3.34 10.89 11.42
CA ASN A 210 -3.55 12.33 11.48
C ASN A 210 -3.08 12.98 10.16
N ASP A 211 -3.72 12.61 9.05
CA ASP A 211 -3.41 13.03 7.68
C ASP A 211 -4.67 13.48 6.94
N PRO A 212 -4.76 14.76 6.54
CA PRO A 212 -5.91 15.29 5.81
C PRO A 212 -6.27 14.52 4.54
N ASP A 213 -5.31 13.94 3.82
CA ASP A 213 -5.60 13.18 2.61
C ASP A 213 -6.27 11.85 2.92
N VAL A 214 -6.03 11.28 4.12
CA VAL A 214 -6.67 10.03 4.59
C VAL A 214 -8.06 10.28 5.17
N LEU A 215 -8.21 11.41 5.88
CA LEU A 215 -9.44 11.76 6.60
C LEU A 215 -10.54 12.36 5.71
N ARG A 216 -10.21 12.79 4.49
CA ARG A 216 -11.14 13.28 3.48
C ARG A 216 -11.84 12.12 2.77
#